data_AF-A2SQZ1-F1
#
_entry.id   AF-A2SQZ1-F1
#
_cell.length_a   1.000
_cell.length_b   1.000
_cell.length_c   1.000
_cell.angle_alpha   90.00
_cell.angle_beta   90.00
_cell.angle_gamma   90.00
#
_symmetry.space_group_name_H-M   'P 1'
#
loop_
_entity.id
_entity.type
_entity.pdbx_description
1 polymer ?
#
loop_
_entity_poly.entity_id
_entity_poly.type
_entity_poly.pdbx_seq_one_letter_code
_entity_poly.pdbx_strand_id
1 'polypeptide(L)'
;MTVFTYLREFCRLSWLKAFFTVKTPPLTKPSYFRDFPELTGKECTHCLACKMICPCPGAIDVVQTDGVWNPQITQGHCVRCGYCVEACPEDVLTSGDLLARKKDQGLVFTHEYIIKIDTNLCTGCGNCSTACPANHEFDPQISAGGTSNSVEGVIRVEFGKNKVMHNERCKGCKVCMETCPNGAIHVIRNVVALQEET
;
A
#
# COMPACT_ATOMS: atom_id res chain seq x y z
N MET A 1 -22.64 49.56 20.83
CA MET A 1 -22.20 48.33 21.53
C MET A 1 -20.88 48.63 22.21
N THR A 2 -20.86 48.71 23.54
CA THR A 2 -19.69 49.15 24.33
C THR A 2 -18.99 47.95 24.95
N VAL A 3 -17.66 48.00 25.13
CA VAL A 3 -16.87 46.92 25.78
C VAL A 3 -17.48 46.44 27.10
N PHE A 4 -18.12 47.34 27.84
CA PHE A 4 -18.86 47.04 29.07
C PHE A 4 -19.99 46.02 28.92
N THR A 5 -20.69 45.95 27.78
CA THR A 5 -21.75 44.95 27.57
C THR A 5 -21.17 43.56 27.40
N TYR A 6 -19.99 43.44 26.77
CA TYR A 6 -19.27 42.17 26.67
C TYR A 6 -18.70 41.73 28.02
N LEU A 7 -18.06 42.64 28.76
CA LEU A 7 -17.54 42.34 30.10
C LEU A 7 -18.65 41.84 31.04
N ARG A 8 -19.83 42.47 30.99
CA ARG A 8 -20.98 42.03 31.81
C ARG A 8 -21.45 40.62 31.45
N GLU A 9 -21.36 40.23 30.19
CA GLU A 9 -21.79 38.91 29.73
C GLU A 9 -20.76 37.82 30.04
N PHE A 10 -19.46 38.13 29.90
CA PHE A 10 -18.36 37.25 30.29
C PHE A 10 -18.24 37.07 31.81
N CYS A 11 -18.54 38.11 32.60
CA CYS A 11 -18.52 38.02 34.06
C CYS A 11 -19.79 37.42 34.67
N ARG A 12 -20.75 36.92 33.85
CA ARG A 12 -21.90 36.19 34.39
C ARG A 12 -21.42 34.94 35.12
N LEU A 13 -21.81 34.80 36.38
CA LEU A 13 -21.55 33.60 37.18
C LEU A 13 -22.01 32.30 36.50
N SER A 14 -23.08 32.36 35.69
CA SER A 14 -23.53 31.21 34.88
C SER A 14 -22.54 30.87 33.76
N TRP A 15 -21.99 31.88 33.08
CA TRP A 15 -20.95 31.70 32.06
C TRP A 15 -19.66 31.16 32.67
N LEU A 16 -19.20 31.73 33.79
CA LEU A 16 -18.01 31.27 34.52
C LEU A 16 -18.16 29.82 35.00
N LYS A 17 -19.31 29.45 35.57
CA LYS A 17 -19.59 28.07 35.95
C LYS A 17 -19.55 27.15 34.73
N ALA A 18 -20.29 27.47 33.67
CA ALA A 18 -20.27 26.67 32.46
C ALA A 18 -18.85 26.49 31.92
N PHE A 19 -18.09 27.58 31.73
CA PHE A 19 -16.74 27.55 31.18
C PHE A 19 -15.76 26.71 32.02
N PHE A 20 -15.76 26.87 33.34
CA PHE A 20 -14.82 26.16 34.23
C PHE A 20 -15.30 24.77 34.68
N THR A 21 -16.59 24.42 34.46
CA THR A 21 -17.13 23.11 34.83
C THR A 21 -17.68 22.31 33.64
N VAL A 22 -17.40 22.70 32.39
CA VAL A 22 -17.69 21.85 31.23
C VAL A 22 -16.89 20.56 31.41
N LYS A 23 -17.61 19.45 31.60
CA LYS A 23 -17.07 18.11 31.43
C LYS A 23 -17.55 17.64 30.07
N THR A 24 -16.62 17.14 29.26
CA THR A 24 -17.00 16.37 28.09
C THR A 24 -17.84 15.19 28.56
N PRO A 25 -19.03 14.94 27.98
CA PRO A 25 -19.78 13.72 28.26
C PRO A 25 -18.86 12.50 28.09
N PRO A 26 -19.04 11.42 28.89
CA PRO A 26 -18.24 10.22 28.76
C PRO A 26 -18.35 9.71 27.31
N LEU A 27 -17.21 9.63 26.63
CA LEU A 27 -17.15 9.16 25.26
C LEU A 27 -17.30 7.64 25.27
N THR A 28 -18.38 7.13 24.69
CA THR A 28 -18.53 5.70 24.40
C THR A 28 -18.00 5.45 23.00
N LYS A 29 -17.06 4.50 22.86
CA LYS A 29 -16.55 4.12 21.53
C LYS A 29 -17.64 3.31 20.81
N PRO A 30 -18.08 3.72 19.60
CA PRO A 30 -19.00 2.91 18.81
C PRO A 30 -18.29 1.68 18.25
N SER A 31 -19.05 0.65 17.87
CA SER A 31 -18.50 -0.63 17.36
C SER A 31 -17.65 -0.49 16.10
N TYR A 32 -17.97 0.48 15.23
CA TYR A 32 -17.24 0.77 13.99
C TYR A 32 -16.01 1.67 14.19
N PHE A 33 -15.70 2.05 15.44
CA PHE A 33 -14.48 2.80 15.72
C PHE A 33 -13.27 1.89 15.50
N ARG A 34 -12.47 2.19 14.48
CA ARG A 34 -11.37 1.33 14.03
C ARG A 34 -10.27 1.14 15.09
N ASP A 35 -10.03 2.13 15.95
CA ASP A 35 -8.87 2.15 16.85
C ASP A 35 -7.55 1.88 16.10
N PHE A 36 -6.45 1.60 16.80
CA PHE A 36 -5.23 1.09 16.18
C PHE A 36 -5.33 -0.42 15.88
N PRO A 37 -4.70 -0.92 14.80
CA PRO A 37 -4.66 -2.35 14.53
C PRO A 37 -3.97 -3.15 15.64
N GLU A 38 -4.57 -4.27 16.03
CA GLU A 38 -4.09 -5.20 17.05
C GLU A 38 -3.87 -6.60 16.46
N LEU A 39 -3.00 -7.40 17.08
CA LEU A 39 -2.73 -8.76 16.64
C LEU A 39 -3.88 -9.70 17.03
N THR A 40 -4.29 -10.55 16.11
CA THR A 40 -5.33 -11.58 16.36
C THR A 40 -4.77 -12.84 17.02
N GLY A 41 -3.44 -13.00 17.04
CA GLY A 41 -2.76 -14.22 17.46
C GLY A 41 -2.59 -15.28 16.37
N LYS A 42 -3.03 -15.00 15.13
CA LYS A 42 -2.75 -15.84 13.96
C LYS A 42 -1.29 -15.73 13.52
N GLU A 43 -0.81 -16.72 12.77
CA GLU A 43 0.56 -16.77 12.25
C GLU A 43 0.75 -15.86 11.02
N CYS A 44 1.84 -15.09 10.99
CA CYS A 44 2.19 -14.27 9.84
C CYS A 44 3.11 -15.01 8.88
N THR A 45 2.71 -15.10 7.61
CA THR A 45 3.51 -15.70 6.53
C THR A 45 4.58 -14.77 5.96
N HIS A 46 4.79 -13.59 6.55
CA HIS A 46 5.74 -12.58 6.07
C HIS A 46 5.51 -12.14 4.60
N CYS A 47 4.26 -12.15 4.14
CA CYS A 47 3.89 -11.75 2.76
C CYS A 47 3.97 -10.23 2.48
N LEU A 48 4.18 -9.42 3.53
CA LEU A 48 4.30 -7.95 3.48
C LEU A 48 3.10 -7.18 2.90
N ALA A 49 1.94 -7.82 2.71
CA ALA A 49 0.75 -7.17 2.16
C ALA A 49 0.32 -5.93 2.97
N CYS A 50 0.33 -6.05 4.31
CA CYS A 50 -0.02 -4.95 5.22
C CYS A 50 0.93 -3.75 5.12
N LYS A 51 2.23 -3.99 4.97
CA LYS A 51 3.24 -2.94 4.80
C LYS A 51 3.11 -2.26 3.44
N MET A 52 2.90 -3.04 2.39
CA MET A 52 2.85 -2.53 1.02
C MET A 52 1.56 -1.77 0.69
N ILE A 53 0.43 -2.12 1.31
CA ILE A 53 -0.83 -1.39 1.14
C ILE A 53 -0.90 -0.14 2.01
N CYS A 54 -0.01 0.00 3.00
CA CYS A 54 -0.05 1.10 3.94
C CYS A 54 0.29 2.43 3.22
N PRO A 55 -0.60 3.43 3.25
CA PRO A 55 -0.32 4.73 2.63
C PRO A 55 0.64 5.58 3.46
N CYS A 56 0.99 5.14 4.66
CA CYS A 56 1.81 5.88 5.62
C CYS A 56 3.18 5.18 5.77
N PRO A 57 4.24 5.71 5.12
CA PRO A 57 5.58 5.16 5.27
C PRO A 57 6.01 5.07 6.74
N GLY A 58 6.54 3.92 7.15
CA GLY A 58 6.98 3.68 8.53
C GLY A 58 5.85 3.54 9.56
N ALA A 59 4.58 3.44 9.15
CA ALA A 59 3.50 3.11 10.07
C ALA A 59 3.42 1.61 10.39
N ILE A 60 3.90 0.75 9.48
CA ILE A 60 3.88 -0.70 9.63
C ILE A 60 5.22 -1.28 9.19
N ASP A 61 5.81 -2.09 10.06
CA ASP A 61 6.94 -2.96 9.74
C ASP A 61 6.58 -4.40 10.11
N VAL A 62 7.13 -5.38 9.40
CA VAL A 62 6.94 -6.80 9.73
C VAL A 62 8.28 -7.30 10.25
N VAL A 63 8.33 -7.64 11.53
CA VAL A 63 9.56 -7.99 12.24
C VAL A 63 9.51 -9.43 12.71
N GLN A 64 10.67 -10.05 12.84
CA GLN A 64 10.79 -11.39 13.40
C GLN A 64 11.21 -11.30 14.87
N THR A 65 10.51 -12.00 15.75
CA THR A 65 10.84 -12.16 17.16
C THR A 65 10.74 -13.64 17.51
N ASP A 66 11.82 -14.22 18.02
CA ASP A 66 11.89 -15.65 18.38
C ASP A 66 11.44 -16.61 17.27
N GLY A 67 11.80 -16.29 16.02
CA GLY A 67 11.43 -17.06 14.84
C GLY A 67 10.03 -16.77 14.29
N VAL A 68 9.18 -16.06 15.03
CA VAL A 68 7.80 -15.72 14.63
C VAL A 68 7.76 -14.33 14.01
N TRP A 69 7.13 -14.21 12.84
CA TRP A 69 6.90 -12.92 12.18
C TRP A 69 5.66 -12.24 12.73
N ASN A 70 5.75 -10.94 13.00
CA ASN A 70 4.61 -10.14 13.42
C ASN A 70 4.68 -8.71 12.85
N PRO A 71 3.54 -8.15 12.40
CA PRO A 71 3.45 -6.73 12.08
C PRO A 71 3.53 -5.88 13.36
N GLN A 72 4.41 -4.88 13.35
CA GLN A 72 4.53 -3.83 14.35
C GLN A 72 3.94 -2.53 13.81
N ILE A 73 3.07 -1.89 14.61
CA ILE A 73 2.37 -0.67 14.24
C ILE A 73 2.94 0.53 15.00
N THR A 74 3.44 1.51 14.25
CA THR A 74 3.89 2.79 14.81
C THR A 74 2.71 3.76 14.89
N GLN A 75 2.17 3.95 16.10
CA GLN A 75 0.96 4.75 16.31
C GLN A 75 1.08 6.20 15.81
N GLY A 76 2.26 6.82 15.91
CA GLY A 76 2.49 8.20 15.46
C GLY A 76 2.35 8.40 13.94
N HIS A 77 2.48 7.35 13.14
CA HIS A 77 2.34 7.40 11.68
C HIS A 77 1.03 6.77 11.20
N CYS A 78 0.37 5.96 12.02
CA CYS A 78 -0.83 5.24 11.65
C CYS A 78 -2.07 6.15 11.62
N VAL A 79 -2.64 6.35 10.43
CA VAL A 79 -3.88 7.12 10.24
C VAL A 79 -5.16 6.30 10.46
N ARG A 80 -5.05 5.03 10.88
CA ARG A 80 -6.18 4.12 11.18
C ARG A 80 -7.14 3.93 10.00
N CYS A 81 -6.59 3.83 8.79
CA CYS A 81 -7.35 3.63 7.56
C CYS A 81 -7.96 2.23 7.46
N GLY A 82 -7.33 1.20 8.03
CA GLY A 82 -7.83 -0.18 8.04
C GLY A 82 -7.30 -1.09 6.93
N TYR A 83 -6.61 -0.56 5.90
CA TYR A 83 -6.16 -1.36 4.76
C TYR A 83 -5.26 -2.54 5.13
N CYS A 84 -4.45 -2.40 6.18
CA CYS A 84 -3.61 -3.50 6.68
C CYS A 84 -4.40 -4.71 7.19
N VAL A 85 -5.61 -4.49 7.72
CA VAL A 85 -6.52 -5.54 8.18
C VAL A 85 -7.20 -6.20 6.98
N GLU A 86 -7.69 -5.39 6.05
CA GLU A 86 -8.42 -5.88 4.87
C GLU A 86 -7.49 -6.63 3.88
N ALA A 87 -6.27 -6.13 3.67
CA ALA A 87 -5.32 -6.71 2.73
C ALA A 87 -4.54 -7.93 3.27
N CYS A 88 -4.60 -8.21 4.58
CA CYS A 88 -3.87 -9.33 5.16
C CYS A 88 -4.58 -10.65 4.82
N PRO A 89 -3.98 -11.58 4.05
CA PRO A 89 -4.63 -12.84 3.72
C PRO A 89 -4.79 -13.75 4.94
N GLU A 90 -3.85 -13.68 5.89
CA GLU A 90 -3.83 -14.50 7.10
C GLU A 90 -4.68 -13.96 8.24
N ASP A 91 -5.27 -12.76 8.10
CA ASP A 91 -6.00 -12.04 9.16
C ASP A 91 -5.19 -11.85 10.47
N VAL A 92 -3.88 -11.59 10.40
CA VAL A 92 -3.06 -11.40 11.61
C VAL A 92 -3.37 -10.09 12.35
N LEU A 93 -4.08 -9.16 11.72
CA LEU A 93 -4.46 -7.87 12.27
C LEU A 93 -5.98 -7.73 12.37
N THR A 94 -6.46 -7.05 13.41
CA THR A 94 -7.87 -6.64 13.57
C THR A 94 -7.95 -5.18 14.02
N SER A 95 -9.07 -4.52 13.73
CA SER A 95 -9.29 -3.09 14.02
C SER A 95 -10.78 -2.80 13.96
N GLY A 96 -11.41 -2.52 15.12
CA GLY A 96 -12.86 -2.38 15.24
C GLY A 96 -13.61 -3.58 14.65
N ASP A 97 -14.59 -3.32 13.78
CA ASP A 97 -15.39 -4.34 13.07
C ASP A 97 -14.83 -4.73 11.69
N LEU A 98 -13.67 -4.19 11.27
CA LEU A 98 -13.17 -4.34 9.90
C LEU A 98 -12.91 -5.79 9.51
N LEU A 99 -12.30 -6.57 10.40
CA LEU A 99 -11.99 -7.97 10.08
C LEU A 99 -13.27 -8.80 9.92
N ALA A 100 -14.31 -8.53 10.71
CA ALA A 100 -15.60 -9.18 10.56
C ALA A 100 -16.27 -8.79 9.24
N ARG A 101 -16.24 -7.49 8.88
CA ARG A 101 -16.78 -6.97 7.61
C ARG A 101 -16.06 -7.53 6.39
N LYS A 102 -14.73 -7.65 6.45
CA LYS A 102 -13.93 -8.28 5.39
C LYS A 102 -14.44 -9.69 5.10
N LYS A 103 -14.68 -10.48 6.14
CA LYS A 103 -15.17 -11.86 6.03
C LYS A 103 -16.60 -11.94 5.51
N ASP A 104 -17.49 -11.10 6.05
CA ASP A 104 -18.89 -11.03 5.64
C ASP A 104 -19.03 -10.66 4.15
N GLN A 105 -18.15 -9.80 3.65
CA GLN A 105 -18.14 -9.36 2.26
C GLN A 105 -17.34 -10.27 1.32
N GLY A 106 -16.70 -11.32 1.82
CA GLY A 106 -15.77 -12.13 1.02
C GLY A 106 -14.66 -11.29 0.37
N LEU A 107 -14.19 -10.25 1.06
CA LEU A 107 -13.26 -9.27 0.50
C LEU A 107 -11.83 -9.84 0.43
N VAL A 108 -11.31 -9.95 -0.78
CA VAL A 108 -9.95 -10.41 -1.07
C VAL A 108 -9.20 -9.37 -1.88
N PHE A 109 -7.91 -9.18 -1.58
CA PHE A 109 -7.03 -8.30 -2.34
C PHE A 109 -6.10 -9.11 -3.22
N THR A 110 -6.08 -8.79 -4.51
CA THR A 110 -5.10 -9.29 -5.47
C THR A 110 -4.25 -8.14 -5.99
N HIS A 111 -3.19 -8.46 -6.70
CA HIS A 111 -2.34 -7.44 -7.31
C HIS A 111 -1.75 -7.91 -8.62
N GLU A 112 -1.53 -6.97 -9.52
CA GLU A 112 -0.79 -7.14 -10.76
C GLU A 112 0.28 -6.04 -10.86
N TYR A 113 1.28 -6.26 -11.72
CA TYR A 113 2.32 -5.29 -11.98
C TYR A 113 2.19 -4.74 -13.38
N ILE A 114 2.10 -3.41 -13.47
CA ILE A 114 2.01 -2.69 -14.73
C ILE A 114 3.33 -1.95 -14.94
N ILE A 115 4.02 -2.29 -16.01
CA ILE A 115 5.20 -1.54 -16.46
C ILE A 115 4.73 -0.42 -17.36
N LYS A 116 5.12 0.81 -17.06
CA LYS A 116 4.94 1.99 -17.91
C LYS A 116 6.29 2.51 -18.36
N ILE A 117 6.42 2.77 -19.66
CA ILE A 117 7.64 3.30 -20.28
C ILE A 117 7.30 4.67 -20.89
N ASP A 118 8.00 5.72 -20.47
CA ASP A 118 7.95 7.02 -21.12
C ASP A 118 8.81 7.00 -22.38
N THR A 119 8.15 7.06 -23.54
CA THR A 119 8.81 6.99 -24.85
C THR A 119 9.64 8.24 -25.18
N ASN A 120 9.38 9.37 -24.51
CA ASN A 120 10.18 10.59 -24.68
C ASN A 120 11.55 10.46 -24.02
N LEU A 121 11.62 9.80 -22.86
CA LEU A 121 12.86 9.57 -22.11
C LEU A 121 13.60 8.30 -22.57
N CYS A 122 12.88 7.33 -23.12
CA CYS A 122 13.45 6.07 -23.55
C CYS A 122 14.38 6.25 -24.76
N THR A 123 15.63 5.81 -24.68
CA THR A 123 16.57 5.80 -25.82
C THR A 123 16.61 4.48 -26.58
N GLY A 124 15.87 3.46 -26.11
CA GLY A 124 15.88 2.13 -26.74
C GLY A 124 17.14 1.31 -26.49
N CYS A 125 17.95 1.64 -25.48
CA CYS A 125 19.22 0.95 -25.20
C CYS A 125 19.11 -0.54 -24.83
N GLY A 126 17.91 -1.06 -24.56
CA GLY A 126 17.68 -2.47 -24.26
C GLY A 126 18.08 -2.95 -22.86
N ASN A 127 18.72 -2.13 -22.01
CA ASN A 127 19.17 -2.57 -20.67
C ASN A 127 18.05 -3.20 -19.82
N CYS A 128 16.85 -2.60 -19.82
CA CYS A 128 15.71 -3.15 -19.10
C CYS A 128 15.21 -4.49 -19.64
N SER A 129 15.46 -4.75 -20.93
CA SER A 129 15.10 -6.00 -21.59
C SER A 129 16.10 -7.09 -21.20
N THR A 130 17.40 -6.79 -21.27
CA THR A 130 18.48 -7.74 -20.96
C THR A 130 18.73 -7.94 -19.46
N ALA A 131 18.33 -7.02 -18.59
CA ALA A 131 18.51 -7.17 -17.14
C ALA A 131 17.29 -7.81 -16.44
N CYS A 132 16.15 -7.94 -17.12
CA CYS A 132 14.90 -8.37 -16.49
C CYS A 132 14.89 -9.89 -16.25
N PRO A 133 14.85 -10.36 -14.99
CA PRO A 133 14.86 -11.80 -14.66
C PRO A 133 13.69 -12.56 -15.28
N ALA A 134 12.49 -11.99 -15.22
CA ALA A 134 11.31 -12.57 -15.83
C ALA A 134 11.43 -12.66 -17.36
N ASN A 135 12.19 -11.74 -17.99
CA ASN A 135 12.41 -11.79 -19.42
C ASN A 135 13.29 -12.98 -19.82
N HIS A 136 14.30 -13.32 -19.01
CA HIS A 136 15.15 -14.50 -19.24
C HIS A 136 14.39 -15.82 -19.06
N GLU A 137 13.35 -15.84 -18.23
CA GLU A 137 12.49 -17.02 -18.04
C GLU A 137 11.71 -17.38 -19.31
N PHE A 138 11.15 -16.37 -19.99
CA PHE A 138 10.34 -16.56 -21.20
C PHE A 138 11.14 -16.42 -22.51
N ASP A 139 12.30 -15.75 -22.46
CA ASP A 139 13.25 -15.67 -23.55
C ASP A 139 14.70 -15.80 -23.04
N PRO A 140 15.24 -17.03 -22.98
CA PRO A 140 16.61 -17.25 -22.55
C PRO A 140 17.68 -16.66 -23.48
N GLN A 141 17.35 -16.40 -24.75
CA GLN A 141 18.30 -15.88 -25.74
C GLN A 141 18.53 -14.37 -25.60
N ILE A 142 17.64 -13.64 -24.91
CA ILE A 142 17.76 -12.19 -24.73
C ILE A 142 18.99 -11.78 -23.90
N SER A 143 19.47 -12.69 -23.06
CA SER A 143 20.70 -12.59 -22.25
C SER A 143 21.96 -12.47 -23.11
N ALA A 144 21.95 -13.02 -24.32
CA ALA A 144 23.11 -13.14 -25.20
C ALA A 144 23.32 -11.90 -26.10
N GLY A 145 22.89 -10.72 -25.65
CA GLY A 145 23.09 -9.46 -26.38
C GLY A 145 21.83 -8.85 -27.02
N GLY A 146 20.63 -9.25 -26.58
CA GLY A 146 19.38 -8.58 -26.98
C GLY A 146 18.89 -8.87 -28.40
N THR A 147 19.46 -9.85 -29.10
CA THR A 147 19.14 -10.16 -30.52
C THR A 147 18.04 -11.21 -30.70
N SER A 148 17.34 -11.61 -29.63
CA SER A 148 16.25 -12.59 -29.77
C SER A 148 15.04 -11.99 -30.50
N ASN A 149 14.45 -12.75 -31.42
CA ASN A 149 13.23 -12.40 -32.15
C ASN A 149 11.93 -12.84 -31.45
N SER A 150 12.01 -13.46 -30.26
CA SER A 150 10.78 -13.89 -29.56
C SER A 150 9.98 -12.71 -29.04
N VAL A 151 8.67 -12.76 -29.23
CA VAL A 151 7.73 -11.77 -28.64
C VAL A 151 7.31 -12.14 -27.22
N GLU A 152 7.70 -13.32 -26.72
CA GLU A 152 7.30 -13.87 -25.42
C GLU A 152 7.93 -13.17 -24.21
N GLY A 153 8.83 -12.22 -24.43
CA GLY A 153 9.47 -11.47 -23.36
C GLY A 153 8.52 -10.50 -22.63
N VAL A 154 8.91 -9.99 -21.46
CA VAL A 154 8.18 -8.93 -20.75
C VAL A 154 8.34 -7.57 -21.45
N ILE A 155 9.57 -7.21 -21.80
CA ILE A 155 9.94 -5.92 -22.42
C ILE A 155 10.89 -6.19 -23.58
N ARG A 156 10.71 -5.48 -24.69
CA ARG A 156 11.54 -5.57 -25.89
C ARG A 156 11.86 -4.20 -26.47
N VAL A 157 12.94 -4.11 -27.23
CA VAL A 157 13.18 -2.96 -28.10
C VAL A 157 12.43 -3.19 -29.41
N GLU A 158 11.49 -2.30 -29.72
CA GLU A 158 10.72 -2.28 -30.96
C GLU A 158 10.82 -0.87 -31.55
N PHE A 159 11.17 -0.75 -32.84
CA PHE A 159 11.35 0.53 -33.53
C PHE A 159 12.26 1.54 -32.78
N GLY A 160 13.34 1.05 -32.17
CA GLY A 160 14.30 1.89 -31.44
C GLY A 160 13.82 2.40 -30.07
N LYS A 161 12.71 1.85 -29.53
CA LYS A 161 12.20 2.19 -28.19
C LYS A 161 11.87 0.91 -27.42
N ASN A 162 12.01 0.94 -26.10
CA ASN A 162 11.55 -0.17 -25.28
C ASN A 162 10.02 -0.15 -25.20
N LYS A 163 9.40 -1.30 -25.36
CA LYS A 163 7.96 -1.53 -25.30
C LYS A 163 7.68 -2.75 -24.42
N VAL A 164 6.59 -2.67 -23.69
CA VAL A 164 6.09 -3.77 -22.87
C VAL A 164 5.26 -4.70 -23.75
N MET A 165 5.57 -5.99 -23.74
CA MET A 165 4.82 -7.00 -24.50
C MET A 165 3.81 -7.71 -23.59
N HIS A 166 4.26 -8.13 -22.40
CA HIS A 166 3.48 -8.97 -21.48
C HIS A 166 3.60 -8.47 -20.03
N ASN A 167 2.65 -7.64 -19.59
CA ASN A 167 2.62 -7.13 -18.20
C ASN A 167 2.33 -8.23 -17.18
N GLU A 168 1.50 -9.19 -17.54
CA GLU A 168 1.10 -10.33 -16.72
C GLU A 168 2.29 -11.23 -16.31
N ARG A 169 3.40 -11.15 -17.05
CA ARG A 169 4.64 -11.88 -16.75
C ARG A 169 5.53 -11.13 -15.75
N CYS A 170 5.29 -9.84 -15.51
CA CYS A 170 6.05 -9.02 -14.57
C CYS A 170 5.80 -9.46 -13.12
N LYS A 171 6.88 -9.67 -12.36
CA LYS A 171 6.82 -10.03 -10.93
C LYS A 171 7.11 -8.86 -9.99
N GLY A 172 7.30 -7.65 -10.52
CA GLY A 172 7.47 -6.45 -9.71
C GLY A 172 8.85 -6.25 -9.07
N CYS A 173 9.90 -6.90 -9.57
CA CYS A 173 11.25 -6.84 -8.98
C CYS A 173 11.98 -5.49 -9.16
N LYS A 174 11.47 -4.60 -10.03
CA LYS A 174 11.99 -3.23 -10.28
C LYS A 174 13.41 -3.11 -10.86
N VAL A 175 14.09 -4.21 -11.21
CA VAL A 175 15.41 -4.18 -11.87
C VAL A 175 15.42 -3.29 -13.12
N CYS A 176 14.34 -3.27 -13.89
CA CYS A 176 14.21 -2.41 -15.07
C CYS A 176 14.22 -0.90 -14.74
N MET A 177 13.73 -0.50 -13.57
CA MET A 177 13.78 0.89 -13.10
C MET A 177 15.21 1.26 -12.70
N GLU A 178 15.89 0.37 -11.97
CA GLU A 178 17.25 0.57 -11.46
C GLU A 178 18.29 0.64 -12.58
N THR A 179 18.15 -0.20 -13.62
CA THR A 179 19.08 -0.24 -14.74
C THR A 179 18.82 0.85 -15.79
N CYS A 180 17.67 1.54 -15.73
CA CYS A 180 17.31 2.53 -16.73
C CYS A 180 18.11 3.83 -16.50
N PRO A 181 19.07 4.19 -17.38
CA PRO A 181 19.91 5.37 -17.16
C PRO A 181 19.11 6.68 -17.26
N ASN A 182 17.98 6.67 -17.95
CA ASN A 182 17.17 7.85 -18.20
C ASN A 182 15.93 7.94 -17.29
N GLY A 183 15.75 6.97 -16.38
CA GLY A 183 14.55 6.92 -15.53
C GLY A 183 13.24 6.78 -16.29
N ALA A 184 13.25 6.22 -17.50
CA ALA A 184 12.09 6.16 -18.40
C ALA A 184 11.06 5.09 -18.01
N ILE A 185 11.32 4.26 -16.99
CA ILE A 185 10.52 3.06 -16.68
C ILE A 185 9.99 3.14 -15.26
N HIS A 186 8.70 2.86 -15.10
CA HIS A 186 8.03 2.74 -13.82
C HIS A 186 7.27 1.42 -13.71
N VAL A 187 7.49 0.70 -12.61
CA VAL A 187 6.75 -0.50 -12.26
C VAL A 187 5.71 -0.13 -11.20
N ILE A 188 4.45 -0.22 -11.58
CA ILE A 188 3.30 0.13 -10.74
C ILE A 188 2.70 -1.16 -10.23
N ARG A 189 2.49 -1.26 -8.92
CA ARG A 189 1.66 -2.33 -8.34
C ARG A 189 0.21 -1.86 -8.36
N ASN A 190 -0.61 -2.48 -9.19
CA ASN A 190 -2.04 -2.25 -9.22
C ASN A 190 -2.70 -3.23 -8.26
N VAL A 191 -3.36 -2.73 -7.22
CA VAL A 191 -4.03 -3.55 -6.21
C VAL A 191 -5.52 -3.51 -6.48
N VAL A 192 -6.15 -4.69 -6.56
CA VAL A 192 -7.57 -4.82 -6.86
C VAL A 192 -8.27 -5.52 -5.71
N ALA A 193 -9.38 -4.93 -5.25
CA ALA A 193 -10.29 -5.55 -4.31
C ALA A 193 -11.33 -6.37 -5.08
N LEU A 194 -11.43 -7.65 -4.75
CA LEU A 194 -12.40 -8.59 -5.28
C LEU A 194 -13.35 -9.00 -4.16
N GLN A 195 -14.61 -9.23 -4.51
CA GLN A 195 -15.59 -9.85 -3.62
C GLN A 195 -15.83 -11.25 -4.16
N GLU A 196 -15.61 -12.27 -3.34
CA GLU A 196 -15.96 -13.64 -3.70
C GLU A 196 -17.48 -13.73 -3.89
N GLU A 197 -17.91 -14.19 -5.07
CA GLU A 197 -19.33 -14.48 -5.32
C GLU A 197 -19.69 -15.75 -4.53
N THR A 198 -20.45 -15.58 -3.44
CA THR A 198 -21.08 -16.66 -2.67
C THR A 198 -22.18 -17.36 -3.45
#